data_AF-X0T558-F1
#
_entry.id   AF-X0T558-F1
#
_cell.length_a   1.000
_cell.length_b   1.000
_cell.length_c   1.000
_cell.angle_alpha   90.00
_cell.angle_beta   90.00
_cell.angle_gamma   90.00
#
_symmetry.space_group_name_H-M   'P 1'
#
loop_
_entity.id
_entity.type
_entity.pdbx_description
1 polymer ?
#
loop_
_entity_poly.entity_id
_entity_poly.type
_entity_poly.pdbx_seq_one_letter_code
_entity_poly.pdbx_strand_id
1 'polypeptide(L)'
;RWTLDAAAFFDYMLGGKGLAIDIEVLAKDWEKKFGHVARSLVVSYLRRNPGAVLELPPEHDTSKPWPSPRSWETAARLLAAVMSLGERKESDLAHLAVAGCVGDGQAESFMSWLIAINLPDPEELLKDAEKALKKLPKRHDQRGVTLEAVAVAACQDHPDKIKRWETAWAIVGPVFIKENDVGMPAAKYLAKNIVPGAKRPPETKQVIEILKKAGLLPS
;
A
#
# COMPACT_ATOMS: atom_id res chain seq x y z
N ARG A 1 34.13 -13.79 5.95
CA ARG A 1 33.83 -13.08 7.21
C ARG A 1 33.74 -11.61 6.85
N TRP A 2 32.60 -10.95 7.04
CA TRP A 2 32.52 -9.50 6.81
C TRP A 2 33.48 -8.80 7.80
N THR A 3 34.37 -7.96 7.29
CA THR A 3 35.32 -7.19 8.08
C THR A 3 35.03 -5.71 7.85
N LEU A 4 34.56 -5.03 8.89
CA LEU A 4 34.39 -3.58 8.90
C LEU A 4 35.68 -2.96 9.43
N ASP A 5 36.27 -2.03 8.68
CA ASP A 5 37.34 -1.20 9.21
C ASP A 5 36.75 -0.18 10.19
N ALA A 6 37.04 -0.37 11.48
CA ALA A 6 36.54 0.49 12.54
C ALA A 6 37.01 1.94 12.38
N ALA A 7 38.22 2.17 11.89
CA ALA A 7 38.75 3.51 11.68
C ALA A 7 37.99 4.23 10.56
N ALA A 8 37.70 3.54 9.45
CA ALA A 8 36.88 4.06 8.37
C ALA A 8 35.43 4.36 8.82
N PHE A 9 34.87 3.54 9.71
CA PHE A 9 33.56 3.80 10.30
C PHE A 9 33.57 5.04 11.22
N PHE A 10 34.59 5.21 12.06
CA PHE A 10 34.70 6.38 12.94
C PHE A 10 34.90 7.67 12.15
N ASP A 11 35.73 7.65 11.10
CA ASP A 11 35.90 8.78 10.19
C ASP A 11 34.56 9.19 9.55
N TYR A 12 33.79 8.21 9.03
CA TYR A 12 32.44 8.43 8.50
C TYR A 12 31.51 9.10 9.53
N MET A 13 31.44 8.56 10.74
CA MET A 13 30.55 9.09 11.80
C MET A 13 30.90 10.53 12.21
N LEU A 14 32.13 10.98 11.97
CA LEU A 14 32.61 12.33 12.23
C LEU A 14 32.51 13.26 11.01
N GLY A 15 31.84 12.83 9.93
CA GLY A 15 31.63 13.61 8.71
C GLY A 15 32.76 13.50 7.69
N GLY A 16 33.68 12.55 7.89
CA GLY A 16 34.68 12.15 6.89
C GLY A 16 34.06 11.42 5.71
N LYS A 17 34.88 11.07 4.71
CA LYS A 17 34.41 10.45 3.45
C LYS A 17 34.04 8.97 3.60
N GLY A 18 34.10 8.41 4.80
CA GLY A 18 34.13 6.98 5.08
C GLY A 18 32.97 6.13 4.55
N LEU A 19 33.25 4.82 4.48
CA LEU A 19 32.51 3.70 3.87
C LEU A 19 32.13 3.81 2.37
N ALA A 20 32.23 4.98 1.74
CA ALA A 20 31.93 5.16 0.31
C ALA A 20 30.56 4.59 -0.12
N ILE A 21 29.59 4.59 0.80
CA ILE A 21 28.21 4.19 0.50
C ILE A 21 27.51 5.44 0.02
N ASP A 22 27.24 5.50 -1.28
CA ASP A 22 26.34 6.52 -1.84
C ASP A 22 24.91 6.14 -1.45
N ILE A 23 24.39 6.79 -0.40
CA ILE A 23 23.02 6.58 0.05
C ILE A 23 22.14 7.48 -0.81
N GLU A 24 21.39 6.86 -1.72
CA GLU A 24 20.47 7.59 -2.57
C GLU A 24 19.44 8.35 -1.72
N VAL A 25 19.40 9.67 -1.88
CA VAL A 25 18.47 10.53 -1.15
C VAL A 25 17.11 10.42 -1.82
N LEU A 26 16.13 9.89 -1.08
CA LEU A 26 14.76 9.79 -1.58
C LEU A 26 14.19 11.16 -1.97
N ALA A 27 13.46 11.20 -3.08
CA ALA A 27 12.80 12.42 -3.55
C ALA A 27 11.85 12.96 -2.47
N LYS A 28 11.79 14.28 -2.25
CA LYS A 28 11.01 14.88 -1.14
C LYS A 28 9.54 14.44 -1.05
N ASP A 29 8.93 14.04 -2.18
CA ASP A 29 7.53 13.64 -2.27
C ASP A 29 7.32 12.11 -2.35
N TRP A 30 8.35 11.31 -2.08
CA TRP A 30 8.30 9.84 -2.17
C TRP A 30 7.17 9.25 -1.34
N GLU A 31 7.00 9.69 -0.09
CA GLU A 31 6.03 9.10 0.83
C GLU A 31 4.59 9.43 0.41
N LYS A 32 4.39 10.61 -0.18
CA LYS A 32 3.11 11.02 -0.76
C LYS A 32 2.74 10.13 -1.96
N LYS A 33 3.72 9.87 -2.84
CA LYS A 33 3.56 9.04 -4.04
C LYS A 33 3.37 7.55 -3.75
N PHE A 34 4.13 6.98 -2.81
CA PHE A 34 4.19 5.53 -2.63
C PHE A 34 3.62 5.01 -1.30
N GLY A 35 3.58 5.86 -0.26
CA GLY A 35 3.15 5.46 1.09
C GLY A 35 1.75 4.87 1.14
N HIS A 36 0.87 5.36 0.27
CA HIS A 36 -0.53 4.98 0.23
C HIS A 36 -0.73 3.57 -0.38
N VAL A 37 0.03 3.23 -1.43
CA VAL A 37 0.05 1.88 -2.03
C VAL A 37 0.59 0.88 -1.02
N ALA A 38 1.74 1.18 -0.41
CA ALA A 38 2.36 0.28 0.56
C ALA A 38 1.46 0.01 1.78
N ARG A 39 0.82 1.05 2.34
CA ARG A 39 -0.17 0.88 3.42
C ARG A 39 -1.36 0.01 2.99
N SER A 40 -1.86 0.19 1.77
CA SER A 40 -2.97 -0.64 1.25
C SER A 40 -2.58 -2.12 1.17
N LEU A 41 -1.35 -2.43 0.74
CA LEU A 41 -0.83 -3.79 0.68
C LEU A 41 -0.72 -4.42 2.08
N VAL A 42 -0.12 -3.70 3.03
CA VAL A 42 0.01 -4.17 4.42
C VAL A 42 -1.36 -4.40 5.07
N VAL A 43 -2.28 -3.44 4.95
CA VAL A 43 -3.65 -3.60 5.50
C VAL A 43 -4.37 -4.80 4.89
N SER A 44 -4.22 -5.01 3.58
CA SER A 44 -4.84 -6.13 2.88
C SER A 44 -4.29 -7.48 3.35
N TYR A 45 -2.99 -7.57 3.58
CA TYR A 45 -2.36 -8.75 4.17
C TYR A 45 -2.86 -9.00 5.60
N LEU A 46 -2.88 -7.97 6.45
CA LEU A 46 -3.29 -8.07 7.85
C LEU A 46 -4.77 -8.45 8.01
N ARG A 47 -5.66 -8.01 7.11
CA ARG A 47 -7.07 -8.43 7.11
C ARG A 47 -7.22 -9.93 6.88
N ARG A 48 -6.33 -10.55 6.10
CA ARG A 48 -6.32 -12.00 5.85
C ARG A 48 -5.60 -12.79 6.93
N ASN A 49 -4.69 -12.13 7.64
CA ASN A 49 -3.88 -12.71 8.69
C ASN A 49 -4.02 -11.88 9.98
N PRO A 50 -5.21 -11.84 10.63
CA PRO A 50 -5.42 -10.97 11.78
C PRO A 50 -4.44 -11.23 12.94
N GLY A 51 -3.98 -12.47 13.11
CA GLY A 51 -2.96 -12.82 14.10
C GLY A 51 -1.60 -12.15 13.86
N ALA A 52 -1.29 -11.77 12.61
CA ALA A 52 -0.05 -11.07 12.28
C ALA A 52 -0.05 -9.60 12.71
N VAL A 53 -1.21 -9.02 13.08
CA VAL A 53 -1.30 -7.62 13.52
C VAL A 53 -0.48 -7.38 14.78
N LEU A 54 -0.49 -8.33 15.70
CA LEU A 54 0.24 -8.29 16.95
C LEU A 54 0.64 -9.71 17.36
N GLU A 55 1.94 -9.97 17.35
CA GLU A 55 2.50 -11.25 17.78
C GLU A 55 3.64 -10.95 18.75
N LEU A 56 3.40 -11.19 20.04
CA LEU A 56 4.38 -10.87 21.07
C LEU A 56 5.58 -11.81 20.96
N PRO A 57 6.81 -11.27 20.93
CA PRO A 57 8.01 -12.10 20.96
C PRO A 57 8.14 -12.77 22.34
N PRO A 58 8.86 -13.90 22.43
CA PRO A 58 9.27 -14.42 23.73
C PRO A 58 10.20 -13.40 24.44
N GLU A 59 10.27 -13.45 25.78
CA GLU A 59 10.94 -12.43 26.60
C GLU A 59 12.38 -12.11 26.16
N HIS A 60 13.13 -13.13 25.73
CA HIS A 60 14.52 -13.02 25.30
C HIS A 60 14.72 -12.38 23.91
N ASP A 61 13.65 -12.21 23.13
CA ASP A 61 13.69 -11.66 21.77
C ASP A 61 12.97 -10.32 21.64
N THR A 62 12.61 -9.69 22.76
CA THR A 62 11.92 -8.38 22.79
C THR A 62 12.70 -7.24 22.12
N SER A 63 14.02 -7.37 21.99
CA SER A 63 14.89 -6.40 21.30
C SER A 63 15.02 -6.66 19.79
N LYS A 64 14.53 -7.78 19.27
CA LYS A 64 14.54 -8.09 17.83
C LYS A 64 13.33 -7.45 17.12
N PRO A 65 13.30 -7.43 15.78
CA PRO A 65 12.07 -7.09 15.05
C PRO A 65 10.94 -8.07 15.35
N TRP A 66 9.72 -7.57 15.57
CA TRP A 66 8.54 -8.40 15.81
C TRP A 66 7.24 -7.69 15.38
N PRO A 67 6.15 -8.44 15.14
CA PRO A 67 4.91 -7.90 14.57
C PRO A 67 4.09 -7.11 15.59
N SER A 68 3.86 -5.84 15.31
CA SER A 68 3.03 -4.92 16.09
C SER A 68 2.44 -3.87 15.17
N PRO A 69 1.36 -3.16 15.57
CA PRO A 69 0.83 -2.05 14.77
C PRO A 69 1.91 -1.01 14.39
N ARG A 70 2.82 -0.70 15.31
CA ARG A 70 3.93 0.25 15.09
C ARG A 70 4.94 -0.27 14.07
N SER A 71 5.33 -1.54 14.17
CA SER A 71 6.29 -2.12 13.22
C SER A 71 5.67 -2.32 11.84
N TRP A 72 4.38 -2.65 11.73
CA TRP A 72 3.68 -2.69 10.44
C TRP A 72 3.55 -1.32 9.77
N GLU A 73 3.29 -0.26 10.55
CA GLU A 73 3.32 1.11 10.04
C GLU A 73 4.71 1.46 9.49
N THR A 74 5.76 1.12 10.23
CA THR A 74 7.16 1.32 9.80
C THR A 74 7.49 0.50 8.56
N ALA A 75 7.07 -0.77 8.50
CA ALA A 75 7.25 -1.65 7.36
C ALA A 75 6.57 -1.10 6.10
N ALA A 76 5.34 -0.58 6.22
CA ALA A 76 4.65 0.06 5.10
C ALA A 76 5.41 1.30 4.60
N ARG A 77 5.95 2.11 5.52
CA ARG A 77 6.73 3.30 5.18
C ARG A 77 8.05 2.94 4.48
N LEU A 78 8.79 1.94 4.98
CA LEU A 78 10.01 1.47 4.33
C LEU A 78 9.73 0.79 2.98
N LEU A 79 8.66 0.02 2.86
CA LEU A 79 8.25 -0.57 1.58
C LEU A 79 7.97 0.52 0.54
N ALA A 80 7.31 1.61 0.93
CA ALA A 80 7.11 2.75 0.05
C ALA A 80 8.42 3.45 -0.34
N ALA A 81 9.40 3.53 0.57
CA ALA A 81 10.72 4.06 0.25
C ALA A 81 11.42 3.20 -0.80
N VAL A 82 11.40 1.88 -0.63
CA VAL A 82 11.94 0.92 -1.61
C VAL A 82 11.26 1.09 -2.97
N MET A 83 9.93 1.11 -3.01
CA MET A 83 9.18 1.34 -4.27
C MET A 83 9.54 2.68 -4.93
N SER A 84 9.85 3.71 -4.14
CA SER A 84 10.23 5.02 -4.68
C SER A 84 11.60 5.05 -5.36
N LEU A 85 12.46 4.08 -5.08
CA LEU A 85 13.73 3.84 -5.77
C LEU A 85 13.54 3.13 -7.13
N GLY A 86 12.29 2.85 -7.52
CA GLY A 86 11.98 2.05 -8.72
C GLY A 86 12.08 0.54 -8.50
N GLU A 87 12.37 0.11 -7.27
CA GLU A 87 12.42 -1.30 -6.91
C GLU A 87 11.03 -1.93 -6.89
N ARG A 88 10.98 -3.23 -7.20
CA ARG A 88 9.74 -4.01 -7.07
C ARG A 88 9.40 -4.17 -5.59
N LYS A 89 8.09 -4.19 -5.28
CA LYS A 89 7.57 -4.41 -3.93
C LYS A 89 7.89 -5.81 -3.38
N GLU A 90 8.28 -6.75 -4.24
CA GLU A 90 8.74 -8.10 -3.92
C GLU A 90 10.28 -8.27 -4.07
N SER A 91 11.04 -7.17 -4.09
CA SER A 91 12.51 -7.23 -4.17
C SER A 91 13.14 -7.73 -2.87
N ASP A 92 14.39 -8.19 -2.95
CA ASP A 92 15.18 -8.56 -1.76
C ASP A 92 15.35 -7.38 -0.80
N LEU A 93 15.50 -6.16 -1.34
CA LEU A 93 15.55 -4.94 -0.54
C LEU A 93 14.23 -4.68 0.20
N ALA A 94 13.09 -4.89 -0.47
CA ALA A 94 11.78 -4.82 0.18
C ALA A 94 11.67 -5.87 1.29
N HIS A 95 12.11 -7.10 1.04
CA HIS A 95 12.09 -8.18 2.03
C HIS A 95 12.89 -7.81 3.28
N LEU A 96 14.14 -7.36 3.11
CA LEU A 96 14.99 -6.92 4.21
C LEU A 96 14.38 -5.75 4.99
N ALA A 97 13.79 -4.78 4.30
CA ALA A 97 13.14 -3.63 4.91
C ALA A 97 11.94 -4.04 5.78
N VAL A 98 11.11 -4.98 5.31
CA VAL A 98 9.97 -5.49 6.07
C VAL A 98 10.43 -6.39 7.21
N ALA A 99 11.38 -7.31 6.96
CA ALA A 99 11.95 -8.22 7.97
C ALA A 99 12.58 -7.46 9.14
N GLY A 100 13.31 -6.38 8.85
CA GLY A 100 13.87 -5.49 9.87
C GLY A 100 12.82 -4.78 10.76
N CYS A 101 11.55 -4.79 10.36
CA CYS A 101 10.45 -4.24 11.14
C CYS A 101 9.67 -5.32 11.90
N VAL A 102 9.23 -6.38 11.20
CA VAL A 102 8.26 -7.35 11.72
C VAL A 102 8.86 -8.73 12.01
N GLY A 103 10.14 -8.93 11.72
CA GLY A 103 10.82 -10.23 11.84
C GLY A 103 10.69 -11.07 10.56
N ASP A 104 11.64 -12.01 10.39
CA ASP A 104 11.78 -12.80 9.16
C ASP A 104 10.52 -13.62 8.85
N GLY A 105 9.92 -14.28 9.84
CA GLY A 105 8.77 -15.15 9.62
C GLY A 105 7.55 -14.42 9.04
N GLN A 106 7.23 -13.24 9.58
CA GLN A 106 6.12 -12.45 9.03
C GLN A 106 6.48 -11.72 7.74
N ALA A 107 7.74 -11.33 7.56
CA ALA A 107 8.18 -10.76 6.30
C ALA A 107 8.11 -11.78 5.16
N GLU A 108 8.56 -13.02 5.38
CA GLU A 108 8.47 -14.10 4.38
C GLU A 108 7.02 -14.43 4.03
N SER A 109 6.14 -14.47 5.03
CA SER A 109 4.70 -14.67 4.84
C SER A 109 4.08 -13.54 4.03
N PHE A 110 4.44 -12.28 4.32
CA PHE A 110 3.98 -11.12 3.59
C PHE A 110 4.49 -11.09 2.14
N MET A 111 5.78 -11.37 1.92
CA MET A 111 6.39 -11.39 0.58
C MET A 111 5.83 -12.52 -0.28
N SER A 112 5.66 -13.71 0.28
CA SER A 112 5.00 -14.84 -0.40
C SER A 112 3.57 -14.47 -0.82
N TRP A 113 2.84 -13.77 0.06
CA TRP A 113 1.52 -13.26 -0.27
C TRP A 113 1.57 -12.22 -1.39
N LEU A 114 2.50 -11.26 -1.37
CA LEU A 114 2.68 -10.25 -2.42
C LEU A 114 2.94 -10.88 -3.79
N ILE A 115 3.81 -11.89 -3.85
CA ILE A 115 4.11 -12.63 -5.08
C ILE A 115 2.84 -13.34 -5.58
N ALA A 116 2.09 -13.98 -4.66
CA ALA A 116 0.89 -14.72 -5.00
C ALA A 116 -0.28 -13.83 -5.48
N ILE A 117 -0.31 -12.54 -5.11
CA ILE A 117 -1.40 -11.64 -5.50
C ILE A 117 -1.21 -10.98 -6.86
N ASN A 118 0.01 -10.92 -7.42
CA ASN A 118 0.34 -10.39 -8.76
C ASN A 118 -0.55 -9.19 -9.20
N LEU A 119 -0.52 -8.11 -8.42
CA LEU A 119 -1.45 -6.99 -8.60
C LEU A 119 -1.06 -6.06 -9.76
N PRO A 120 -2.03 -5.58 -10.56
CA PRO A 120 -1.81 -4.50 -11.50
C PRO A 120 -1.47 -3.17 -10.80
N ASP A 121 -0.71 -2.31 -11.47
CA ASP A 121 -0.35 -0.98 -10.98
C ASP A 121 -1.58 -0.04 -10.97
N PRO A 122 -1.98 0.54 -9.82
CA PRO A 122 -3.10 1.46 -9.74
C PRO A 122 -2.94 2.72 -10.62
N GLU A 123 -1.71 3.20 -10.83
CA GLU A 123 -1.47 4.37 -11.69
C GLU A 123 -1.77 4.07 -13.17
N GLU A 124 -1.46 2.86 -13.63
CA GLU A 124 -1.82 2.41 -14.97
C GLU A 124 -3.34 2.19 -15.13
N LEU A 125 -4.01 1.72 -14.08
CA LEU A 125 -5.46 1.53 -14.09
C LEU A 125 -6.22 2.85 -14.12
N LEU A 126 -5.71 3.90 -13.46
CA LEU A 126 -6.36 5.22 -13.42
C LEU A 126 -6.30 6.00 -14.74
N LYS A 127 -5.58 5.51 -15.76
CA LYS A 127 -5.52 6.12 -17.09
C LYS A 127 -6.80 5.90 -17.90
N ASP A 128 -7.45 4.75 -17.73
CA ASP A 128 -8.60 4.32 -18.55
C ASP A 128 -9.43 3.27 -17.79
N ALA A 129 -10.64 3.64 -17.38
CA ALA A 129 -11.53 2.77 -16.61
C ALA A 129 -11.96 1.50 -17.38
N GLU A 130 -12.25 1.62 -18.68
CA GLU A 130 -12.69 0.47 -19.48
C GLU A 130 -11.58 -0.56 -19.64
N LYS A 131 -10.35 -0.07 -19.90
CA LYS A 131 -9.17 -0.92 -19.96
C LYS A 131 -8.84 -1.51 -18.59
N ALA A 132 -9.02 -0.73 -17.52
CA ALA A 132 -8.79 -1.19 -16.16
C ALA A 132 -9.73 -2.33 -15.77
N LEU A 133 -11.03 -2.21 -16.06
CA LEU A 133 -12.02 -3.27 -15.78
C LEU A 133 -11.66 -4.60 -16.45
N LYS A 134 -11.07 -4.56 -17.67
CA LYS A 134 -10.58 -5.76 -18.38
C LYS A 134 -9.30 -6.34 -17.76
N LYS A 135 -8.52 -5.53 -17.06
CA LYS A 135 -7.25 -5.91 -16.41
C LYS A 135 -7.40 -6.29 -14.95
N LEU A 136 -8.58 -6.10 -14.34
CA LEU A 136 -8.80 -6.47 -12.96
C LEU A 136 -8.55 -7.98 -12.77
N PRO A 137 -7.86 -8.38 -11.68
CA PRO A 137 -7.64 -9.79 -11.39
C PRO A 137 -8.95 -10.57 -11.29
N LYS A 138 -8.94 -11.85 -11.71
CA LYS A 138 -10.11 -12.73 -11.58
C LYS A 138 -10.34 -13.19 -10.14
N ARG A 139 -9.28 -13.37 -9.35
CA ARG A 139 -9.39 -13.78 -7.96
C ARG A 139 -9.94 -12.63 -7.10
N HIS A 140 -10.93 -12.94 -6.26
CA HIS A 140 -11.66 -11.96 -5.44
C HIS A 140 -10.74 -11.16 -4.52
N ASP A 141 -9.76 -11.84 -3.94
CA ASP A 141 -8.79 -11.23 -3.05
C ASP A 141 -7.91 -10.19 -3.75
N GLN A 142 -7.29 -10.60 -4.85
CA GLN A 142 -6.44 -9.73 -5.66
C GLN A 142 -7.22 -8.53 -6.20
N ARG A 143 -8.46 -8.76 -6.64
CA ARG A 143 -9.35 -7.71 -7.13
C ARG A 143 -9.66 -6.69 -6.03
N GLY A 144 -10.01 -7.13 -4.82
CA GLY A 144 -10.25 -6.24 -3.68
C GLY A 144 -9.04 -5.33 -3.38
N VAL A 145 -7.84 -5.90 -3.29
CA VAL A 145 -6.62 -5.11 -3.03
C VAL A 145 -6.33 -4.12 -4.17
N THR A 146 -6.55 -4.55 -5.42
CA THR A 146 -6.38 -3.68 -6.59
C THR A 146 -7.32 -2.47 -6.52
N LEU A 147 -8.60 -2.70 -6.18
CA LEU A 147 -9.60 -1.63 -6.06
C LEU A 147 -9.28 -0.67 -4.91
N GLU A 148 -8.80 -1.18 -3.77
CA GLU A 148 -8.36 -0.33 -2.65
C GLU A 148 -7.16 0.54 -3.06
N ALA A 149 -6.17 -0.03 -3.75
CA ALA A 149 -5.02 0.72 -4.24
C ALA A 149 -5.45 1.83 -5.25
N VAL A 150 -6.36 1.52 -6.18
CA VAL A 150 -6.93 2.49 -7.13
C VAL A 150 -7.66 3.62 -6.40
N ALA A 151 -8.52 3.30 -5.43
CA ALA A 151 -9.27 4.29 -4.68
C ALA A 151 -8.36 5.24 -3.89
N VAL A 152 -7.30 4.70 -3.29
CA VAL A 152 -6.34 5.49 -2.53
C VAL A 152 -5.48 6.36 -3.45
N ALA A 153 -5.00 5.83 -4.57
CA ALA A 153 -4.20 6.57 -5.57
C ALA A 153 -5.00 7.70 -6.24
N ALA A 154 -6.31 7.53 -6.41
CA ALA A 154 -7.18 8.54 -7.00
C ALA A 154 -7.44 9.75 -6.08
N CYS A 155 -7.39 9.55 -4.77
CA CYS A 155 -7.63 10.59 -3.78
C CYS A 155 -6.37 11.40 -3.40
N GLN A 156 -5.20 10.98 -3.87
CA GLN A 156 -3.96 11.73 -3.67
C GLN A 156 -4.03 13.10 -4.35
N ASP A 157 -3.20 14.02 -3.85
CA ASP A 157 -3.04 15.33 -4.48
C ASP A 157 -2.23 15.21 -5.77
N HIS A 158 -2.87 15.55 -6.89
CA HIS A 158 -2.42 15.34 -8.26
C HIS A 158 -3.09 16.38 -9.18
N PRO A 159 -2.43 16.88 -10.25
CA PRO A 159 -3.04 17.84 -11.18
C PRO A 159 -4.41 17.39 -11.73
N ASP A 160 -4.51 16.12 -12.13
CA ASP A 160 -5.75 15.51 -12.63
C ASP A 160 -6.66 14.90 -11.55
N LYS A 161 -6.61 15.37 -10.30
CA LYS A 161 -7.33 14.74 -9.15
C LYS A 161 -8.81 14.51 -9.41
N ILE A 162 -9.51 15.47 -10.01
CA ILE A 162 -10.94 15.33 -10.37
C ILE A 162 -11.12 14.13 -11.29
N LYS A 163 -10.45 14.12 -12.44
CA LYS A 163 -10.55 13.05 -13.44
C LYS A 163 -10.17 11.69 -12.85
N ARG A 164 -9.10 11.62 -12.06
CA ARG A 164 -8.65 10.37 -11.41
C ARG A 164 -9.71 9.81 -10.46
N TRP A 165 -10.33 10.67 -9.66
CA TRP A 165 -11.41 10.28 -8.77
C TRP A 165 -12.65 9.80 -9.52
N GLU A 166 -13.02 10.45 -10.62
CA GLU A 166 -14.10 10.01 -11.51
C GLU A 166 -13.80 8.64 -12.14
N THR A 167 -12.59 8.45 -12.67
CA THR A 167 -12.12 7.16 -13.20
C THR A 167 -12.16 6.07 -12.13
N ALA A 168 -11.72 6.37 -10.91
CA ALA A 168 -11.77 5.41 -9.82
C ALA A 168 -13.19 4.95 -9.50
N TRP A 169 -14.17 5.86 -9.50
CA TRP A 169 -15.58 5.48 -9.37
C TRP A 169 -16.08 4.64 -10.55
N ALA A 170 -15.66 4.96 -11.78
CA ALA A 170 -16.01 4.17 -12.96
C ALA A 170 -15.42 2.74 -12.93
N ILE A 171 -14.33 2.51 -12.17
CA ILE A 171 -13.76 1.18 -11.94
C ILE A 171 -14.45 0.50 -10.75
N VAL A 172 -14.55 1.17 -9.60
CA VAL A 172 -15.03 0.60 -8.33
C VAL A 172 -16.53 0.38 -8.34
N GLY A 173 -17.32 1.30 -8.90
CA GLY A 173 -18.79 1.28 -8.90
C GLY A 173 -19.37 0.00 -9.51
N PRO A 174 -19.02 -0.34 -10.76
CA PRO A 174 -19.51 -1.57 -11.40
C PRO A 174 -19.13 -2.84 -10.64
N VAL A 175 -17.92 -2.90 -10.07
CA VAL A 175 -17.50 -4.05 -9.28
C VAL A 175 -18.27 -4.13 -7.96
N PHE A 176 -18.48 -3.02 -7.26
CA PHE A 176 -19.29 -3.00 -6.03
C PHE A 176 -20.73 -3.43 -6.26
N ILE A 177 -21.35 -3.00 -7.37
CA ILE A 177 -22.74 -3.38 -7.68
C ILE A 177 -22.85 -4.89 -7.92
N LYS A 178 -21.84 -5.48 -8.54
CA LYS A 178 -21.80 -6.92 -8.85
C LYS A 178 -21.33 -7.78 -7.67
N GLU A 179 -20.33 -7.31 -6.94
CA GLU A 179 -19.57 -8.00 -5.89
C GLU A 179 -19.33 -7.02 -4.73
N ASN A 180 -20.36 -6.88 -3.90
CA ASN A 180 -20.41 -5.85 -2.85
C ASN A 180 -19.26 -5.95 -1.85
N ASP A 181 -18.94 -7.15 -1.39
CA ASP A 181 -17.87 -7.44 -0.44
C ASP A 181 -16.48 -7.05 -0.98
N VAL A 182 -16.23 -7.28 -2.28
CA VAL A 182 -14.97 -6.95 -2.95
C VAL A 182 -14.82 -5.45 -3.16
N GLY A 183 -15.88 -4.76 -3.59
CA GLY A 183 -15.84 -3.33 -3.89
C GLY A 183 -16.00 -2.41 -2.67
N MET A 184 -16.56 -2.90 -1.56
CA MET A 184 -16.99 -2.08 -0.43
C MET A 184 -15.88 -1.26 0.23
N PRO A 185 -14.70 -1.82 0.55
CA PRO A 185 -13.63 -1.03 1.17
C PRO A 185 -13.22 0.18 0.31
N ALA A 186 -13.04 -0.05 -1.00
CA ALA A 186 -12.67 0.99 -1.96
C ALA A 186 -13.79 2.03 -2.14
N ALA A 187 -15.04 1.59 -2.29
CA ALA A 187 -16.20 2.47 -2.44
C ALA A 187 -16.39 3.37 -1.21
N LYS A 188 -16.26 2.79 0.00
CA LYS A 188 -16.32 3.54 1.26
C LYS A 188 -15.20 4.58 1.34
N TYR A 189 -13.99 4.23 0.90
CA TYR A 189 -12.87 5.16 0.88
C TYR A 189 -13.12 6.34 -0.08
N LEU A 190 -13.56 6.08 -1.32
CA LEU A 190 -13.89 7.13 -2.29
C LEU A 190 -15.04 8.03 -1.80
N ALA A 191 -16.08 7.45 -1.20
CA ALA A 191 -17.23 8.19 -0.68
C ALA A 191 -16.88 9.10 0.50
N LYS A 192 -15.89 8.73 1.32
CA LYS A 192 -15.37 9.58 2.39
C LYS A 192 -14.46 10.71 1.89
N ASN A 193 -13.84 10.53 0.71
CA ASN A 193 -12.88 11.46 0.13
C ASN A 193 -13.47 12.13 -1.13
N ILE A 194 -14.54 12.90 -0.96
CA ILE A 194 -15.22 13.58 -2.07
C ILE A 194 -14.32 14.69 -2.63
N VAL A 195 -14.18 14.73 -3.96
CA VAL A 195 -13.48 15.80 -4.66
C VAL A 195 -14.49 16.85 -5.15
N PRO A 196 -14.40 18.12 -4.71
CA PRO A 196 -15.28 19.19 -5.19
C PRO A 196 -15.19 19.37 -6.71
N GLY A 197 -16.34 19.55 -7.36
CA GLY A 197 -16.41 19.74 -8.82
C GLY A 197 -16.35 18.46 -9.66
N ALA A 198 -16.13 17.29 -9.05
CA ALA A 198 -16.13 16.02 -9.77
C ALA A 198 -17.54 15.55 -10.14
N LYS A 199 -17.68 15.05 -11.38
CA LYS A 199 -18.86 14.39 -11.91
C LYS A 199 -18.91 12.96 -11.42
N ARG A 200 -20.01 12.57 -10.78
CA ARG A 200 -20.18 11.20 -10.29
C ARG A 200 -20.78 10.33 -11.39
N PRO A 201 -20.19 9.15 -11.71
CA PRO A 201 -20.86 8.17 -12.54
C PRO A 201 -22.26 7.84 -11.99
N PRO A 202 -23.25 7.53 -12.85
CA PRO A 202 -24.62 7.22 -12.42
C PRO A 202 -24.69 6.14 -11.33
N GLU A 203 -23.82 5.14 -11.43
CA GLU A 203 -23.67 4.00 -10.52
C GLU A 203 -23.36 4.45 -9.07
N THR A 204 -22.65 5.57 -8.91
CA THR A 204 -22.26 6.11 -7.61
C THR A 204 -23.47 6.44 -6.73
N LYS A 205 -24.61 6.83 -7.30
CA LYS A 205 -25.82 7.14 -6.51
C LYS A 205 -26.32 5.89 -5.77
N GLN A 206 -26.41 4.77 -6.46
CA GLN A 206 -26.83 3.50 -5.88
C GLN A 206 -25.84 3.04 -4.79
N VAL A 207 -24.53 3.14 -5.05
CA VAL A 207 -23.49 2.76 -4.08
C VAL A 207 -23.57 3.61 -2.82
N ILE A 208 -23.70 4.94 -2.95
CA ILE A 208 -23.81 5.84 -1.79
C ILE A 208 -25.08 5.56 -0.98
N GLU A 209 -26.22 5.32 -1.62
CA GLU A 209 -27.47 4.96 -0.93
C GLU A 209 -27.32 3.65 -0.13
N ILE A 210 -26.65 2.64 -0.69
CA ILE A 210 -26.36 1.38 0.02
C ILE A 210 -25.46 1.66 1.24
N LEU A 211 -24.39 2.45 1.08
CA LEU A 211 -23.48 2.78 2.17
C LEU A 211 -24.19 3.57 3.30
N LYS A 212 -25.12 4.47 2.96
CA LYS A 212 -25.95 5.18 3.95
C LYS A 212 -26.91 4.24 4.68
N LYS A 213 -27.61 3.36 3.95
CA LYS A 213 -28.51 2.34 4.54
C LYS A 213 -27.76 1.38 5.48
N ALA A 214 -26.51 1.07 5.16
CA ALA A 214 -25.64 0.25 6.01
C ALA A 214 -25.02 0.99 7.20
N GLY A 215 -25.33 2.29 7.40
CA GLY A 215 -24.76 3.11 8.48
C GLY A 215 -23.26 3.41 8.32
N LEU A 216 -22.69 3.22 7.12
CA LEU A 216 -21.27 3.39 6.85
C LEU A 216 -20.89 4.82 6.41
N LEU A 217 -21.90 5.64 6.10
CA LEU A 217 -21.83 7.08 5.80
C LEU A 217 -22.98 7.81 6.52
N PRO A 218 -22.80 9.10 6.87
CA PRO A 218 -23.88 9.91 7.43
C PRO A 218 -25.04 10.04 6.43
N SER A 219 -26.27 10.08 6.99
CA SER A 219 -27.53 10.18 6.26
C SER A 219 -27.66 11.44 5.41
#